data_AF-A0A2D9PN04-F1
#
_entry.id   AF-A0A2D9PN04-F1
#
_cell.length_a   1.000
_cell.length_b   1.000
_cell.length_c   1.000
_cell.angle_alpha   90.00
_cell.angle_beta   90.00
_cell.angle_gamma   90.00
#
_symmetry.space_group_name_H-M   'P 1'
#
loop_
_entity.id
_entity.type
_entity.pdbx_description
1 polymer ?
#
loop_
_entity_poly.entity_id
_entity_poly.type
_entity_poly.pdbx_seq_one_letter_code
_entity_poly.pdbx_strand_id
1 'polypeptide(L)' 'MGIWDFDPEDQEVNDDEQYEPTSSLPGSEEKLAILSERINAGLPLWHPQDRYTYDDSAKIPE' A
#
# COMPACT_ATOMS: atom_id res chain seq x y z
N MET A 1 -6.43 29.40 -6.20
CA MET A 1 -5.84 28.51 -7.23
C MET A 1 -4.93 27.55 -6.49
N GLY A 2 -5.24 26.26 -6.50
CA GLY A 2 -4.37 25.22 -5.91
C GLY A 2 -3.27 24.82 -6.90
N ILE A 3 -2.17 24.28 -6.37
CA ILE A 3 -1.10 23.70 -7.17
C ILE A 3 -1.50 22.24 -7.41
N TRP A 4 -1.97 21.92 -8.62
CA TRP A 4 -2.46 20.59 -8.96
C TRP A 4 -1.32 19.61 -9.29
N ASP A 5 -0.15 20.13 -9.68
CA ASP A 5 1.09 19.38 -9.93
C ASP A 5 2.04 19.41 -8.73
N PHE A 6 1.51 19.62 -7.52
CA PHE A 6 2.35 19.54 -6.32
C PHE A 6 2.69 18.07 -6.06
N ASP A 7 3.92 17.70 -6.40
CA ASP A 7 4.55 16.45 -6.02
C ASP A 7 5.58 16.75 -4.92
N PRO A 8 5.31 16.43 -3.64
CA PRO A 8 6.29 16.62 -2.59
C PRO A 8 7.48 15.69 -2.85
N GLU A 9 8.63 16.26 -3.23
CA GLU A 9 9.81 15.52 -3.70
C GLU A 9 10.39 14.51 -2.69
N ASP A 10 10.05 14.64 -1.40
CA ASP A 10 10.58 13.80 -0.34
C ASP A 10 9.53 13.62 0.78
N GLN A 11 8.45 12.89 0.51
CA GLN A 11 7.88 12.12 1.62
C GLN A 11 8.88 11.00 1.86
N GLU A 12 9.67 11.15 2.94
CA GLU A 12 10.37 10.04 3.58
C GLU A 12 9.30 8.97 3.87
N VAL A 13 9.02 8.14 2.86
CA VAL A 13 8.40 6.84 3.03
C VAL A 13 9.27 6.23 4.10
N ASN A 14 8.74 6.19 5.32
CA ASN A 14 9.41 5.52 6.41
C ASN A 14 9.39 4.06 5.98
N ASP A 15 10.45 3.67 5.26
CA ASP A 15 10.73 2.37 4.66
C ASP A 15 10.25 1.32 5.63
N ASP A 16 9.17 0.63 5.25
CA ASP A 16 8.83 -0.77 5.52
C ASP A 16 8.88 -1.31 6.98
N GLU A 17 9.24 -0.51 7.99
CA GLU A 17 9.53 -0.97 9.35
C GLU A 17 8.35 -0.74 10.32
N GLN A 18 7.37 0.08 9.95
CA GLN A 18 6.27 0.44 10.85
C GLN A 18 4.99 -0.39 10.66
N TYR A 19 4.78 -1.03 9.50
CA TYR A 19 3.61 -1.87 9.24
C TYR A 19 3.78 -2.75 8.01
N GLU A 20 3.13 -3.92 8.00
CA GLU A 20 3.30 -4.92 6.96
C GLU A 20 2.57 -4.58 5.64
N PRO A 21 3.20 -4.83 4.48
CA PRO A 21 2.52 -4.78 3.19
C PRO A 21 1.47 -5.88 3.05
N THR A 22 0.47 -5.65 2.20
CA THR A 22 -0.52 -6.66 1.81
C THR A 22 -0.22 -7.22 0.42
N SER A 23 -0.15 -8.55 0.33
CA SER A 23 -0.06 -9.30 -0.93
C SER A 23 -1.44 -9.69 -1.49
N SER A 24 -2.52 -9.28 -0.81
CA SER A 24 -3.89 -9.57 -1.20
C SER A 24 -4.25 -8.93 -2.53
N LEU A 25 -5.09 -9.61 -3.30
CA LEU A 25 -5.54 -9.13 -4.60
C LEU A 25 -6.22 -7.76 -4.51
N PRO A 26 -6.02 -6.88 -5.50
CA PRO A 26 -6.77 -5.63 -5.57
C PRO A 26 -8.28 -5.93 -5.61
N GLY A 27 -9.04 -5.27 -4.74
CA GLY A 27 -10.50 -5.43 -4.66
C GLY A 27 -10.98 -6.69 -3.93
N SER A 28 -10.11 -7.50 -3.35
CA SER A 28 -10.54 -8.64 -2.53
C SER A 28 -11.07 -8.19 -1.16
N GLU A 29 -11.97 -8.99 -0.57
CA GLU A 29 -12.44 -8.77 0.81
C GLU A 29 -11.30 -8.81 1.83
N GLU A 30 -10.32 -9.69 1.61
CA GLU A 30 -9.12 -9.79 2.44
C GLU A 30 -8.33 -8.46 2.46
N LYS A 31 -8.15 -7.83 1.30
CA LYS A 31 -7.49 -6.52 1.23
C LYS A 31 -8.28 -5.47 2.01
N LEU A 32 -9.61 -5.45 1.89
CA LEU A 32 -10.46 -4.53 2.63
C LEU A 32 -10.38 -4.74 4.15
N ALA A 33 -10.28 -5.98 4.60
CA ALA A 33 -10.09 -6.29 6.02
C ALA A 33 -8.77 -5.71 6.55
N ILE A 34 -7.66 -5.94 5.84
CA ILE A 34 -6.34 -5.42 6.21
C ILE A 34 -6.34 -3.88 6.25
N LEU A 35 -6.91 -3.23 5.23
CA LEU A 35 -7.01 -1.76 5.20
C LEU A 35 -7.88 -1.22 6.34
N SER A 36 -8.93 -1.94 6.73
CA SER A 36 -9.78 -1.56 7.86
C SER A 36 -9.03 -1.67 9.19
N GLU A 37 -8.21 -2.70 9.37
CA GLU A 37 -7.32 -2.82 10.53
C GLU A 37 -6.31 -1.68 10.60
N ARG A 38 -5.71 -1.30 9.47
CA ARG A 38 -4.79 -0.15 9.38
C ARG A 38 -5.46 1.14 9.82
N ILE A 39 -6.69 1.42 9.36
CA ILE A 39 -7.46 2.60 9.80
C ILE A 39 -7.66 2.60 11.31
N ASN A 40 -8.06 1.46 11.89
CA ASN A 40 -8.30 1.35 13.32
C ASN A 40 -7.02 1.54 14.14
N ALA A 41 -5.87 1.15 13.59
CA ALA A 41 -4.55 1.35 14.19
C ALA A 41 -3.96 2.76 13.97
N GLY A 42 -4.62 3.61 13.17
CA GLY A 42 -4.10 4.93 12.79
C GLY A 42 -2.90 4.87 11.83
N LEU A 43 -2.75 3.76 11.11
CA LEU A 43 -1.69 3.54 10.12
C LEU A 43 -2.10 4.08 8.74
N PRO A 44 -1.12 4.41 7.88
CA PRO A 44 -1.39 4.73 6.49
C PRO A 44 -2.13 3.59 5.77
N LEU A 45 -3.04 3.95 4.87
CA LEU A 45 -3.74 2.97 4.04
C LEU A 45 -2.85 2.34 2.97
N TRP A 46 -1.91 3.12 2.44
CA TRP A 46 -1.08 2.74 1.31
C TRP A 46 0.33 2.42 1.78
N HIS A 47 0.81 1.22 1.44
CA HIS A 47 2.22 0.82 1.61
C HIS A 47 2.90 0.71 0.24
N PRO A 48 4.15 1.19 0.04
CA PRO A 48 4.85 1.13 -1.25
C PRO A 48 4.96 -0.28 -1.83
N GLN A 49 5.11 -1.29 -0.96
CA GLN A 49 5.17 -2.70 -1.33
C GLN A 49 3.80 -3.42 -1.36
N ASP A 50 2.67 -2.73 -1.20
CA ASP A 50 1.35 -3.34 -1.36
C ASP A 50 1.14 -3.84 -2.79
N ARG A 51 0.42 -4.94 -2.96
CA ARG A 51 0.05 -5.45 -4.28
C ARG A 51 -0.88 -4.48 -5.03
N TYR A 52 -0.46 -4.02 -6.21
CA TYR A 52 -1.23 -3.09 -7.04
C TYR A 52 -1.96 -3.79 -8.18
N THR A 53 -1.34 -4.82 -8.75
CA THR A 53 -1.83 -5.50 -9.94
C THR A 53 -2.16 -6.96 -9.68
N TYR A 54 -2.97 -7.54 -10.58
CA TYR A 54 -3.21 -8.98 -10.58
C TYR A 54 -1.96 -9.79 -10.93
N ASP A 55 -1.01 -9.20 -11.66
CA ASP A 55 0.22 -9.87 -12.14
C ASP A 55 1.41 -9.72 -11.17
N ASP A 56 1.26 -8.90 -10.12
CA ASP A 56 2.25 -8.70 -9.06
C ASP A 56 2.42 -9.94 -8.16
N SER A 57 1.78 -11.08 -8.47
CA SER A 57 2.13 -12.34 -7.82
C SER A 57 3.58 -12.67 -8.17
N ALA A 58 4.46 -12.44 -7.21
CA ALA A 58 5.88 -12.77 -7.22
C ALA A 58 6.18 -13.89 -8.22
N LYS A 59 6.99 -13.58 -9.24
CA LYS A 59 7.51 -14.54 -10.23
C LYS A 59 7.72 -15.88 -9.54
N ILE A 60 6.86 -16.85 -9.84
CA ILE A 60 7.05 -18.23 -9.41
C ILE A 60 8.30 -18.68 -10.18
N PRO A 61 9.45 -18.93 -9.53
CA PRO A 61 10.58 -19.51 -10.25
C PRO A 61 10.17 -20.89 -10.76
N GLU A 62 10.48 -21.18 -12.02
CA GLU A 62 10.25 -22.48 -12.67
C GLU A 62 10.85 -23.66 -11.90
#